data_AF-X0SNB5-F1
#
_entry.id   AF-X0SNB5-F1
#
_cell.length_a   1.000
_cell.length_b   1.000
_cell.length_c   1.000
_cell.angle_alpha   90.00
_cell.angle_beta   90.00
_cell.angle_gamma   90.00
#
_symmetry.space_group_name_H-M   'P 1'
#
loop_
_entity.id
_entity.type
_entity.pdbx_description
1 polymer ?
#
loop_
_entity_poly.entity_id
_entity_poly.type
_entity_poly.pdbx_seq_one_letter_code
_entity_poly.pdbx_strand_id
1 'polypeptide(L)' 'MNIVLFQPEIAYNTGSVGRTCVALGARLWLVRPLGFQLDAR' A
#
# COMPACT_ATOMS: atom_id res chain seq x y z
N MET A 1 8.81 4.58 10.99
CA MET A 1 7.45 5.14 10.78
C MET A 1 6.57 4.07 10.14
N ASN A 2 5.30 3.97 10.54
CA ASN A 2 4.35 3.02 9.96
C ASN A 2 3.24 3.80 9.23
N ILE A 3 2.92 3.38 8.01
CA ILE A 3 1.76 3.85 7.24
C ILE A 3 0.78 2.69 7.13
N VAL A 4 -0.50 2.94 7.43
CA VAL A 4 -1.56 1.93 7.35
C VAL A 4 -2.61 2.41 6.36
N LEU A 5 -2.87 1.60 5.33
CA LEU A 5 -4.00 1.80 4.42
C LEU A 5 -5.10 0.81 4.79
N PHE A 6 -6.24 1.34 5.25
CA PHE A 6 -7.41 0.55 5.58
C PHE A 6 -8.27 0.35 4.33
N GLN A 7 -8.45 -0.90 3.92
CA GLN A 7 -9.30 -1.32 2.79
C GLN A 7 -9.08 -0.47 1.52
N PRO A 8 -7.85 -0.38 0.99
CA PRO A 8 -7.58 0.47 -0.16
C PRO A 8 -8.27 -0.08 -1.42
N GLU A 9 -8.94 0.82 -2.14
CA GLU A 9 -9.74 0.46 -3.31
C GLU A 9 -8.95 0.59 -4.62
N ILE A 10 -8.03 1.56 -4.71
CA ILE A 10 -7.33 1.92 -5.95
C ILE A 10 -5.86 1.48 -5.87
N ALA A 11 -5.48 0.53 -6.75
CA ALA A 11 -4.12 -0.01 -6.81
C ALA A 11 -3.05 1.07 -7.03
N TYR A 12 -3.31 2.02 -7.94
CA TYR A 12 -2.36 3.10 -8.27
C TYR A 12 -2.01 3.98 -7.07
N ASN A 13 -2.99 4.28 -6.21
CA ASN A 13 -2.79 5.06 -4.99
C ASN A 13 -1.91 4.28 -4.01
N THR A 14 -2.21 3.00 -3.81
CA THR A 14 -1.42 2.10 -2.94
C THR A 14 0.03 1.99 -3.44
N GLY A 15 0.24 1.86 -4.75
CA GLY A 15 1.57 1.83 -5.35
C GLY A 15 2.35 3.14 -5.17
N SER A 16 1.66 4.28 -5.29
CA SER A 16 2.29 5.60 -5.06
C SER A 16 2.69 5.79 -3.59
N VAL A 17 1.82 5.41 -2.66
CA VAL A 17 2.14 5.39 -1.21
C VAL A 17 3.29 4.43 -0.91
N GLY A 18 3.31 3.26 -1.56
CA GLY A 18 4.40 2.28 -1.44
C GLY A 18 5.76 2.85 -1.84
N ARG A 19 5.84 3.57 -2.97
CA ARG A 19 7.07 4.25 -3.40
C ARG A 19 7.54 5.29 -2.38
N THR A 20 6.62 6.08 -1.84
CA THR A 20 6.93 7.03 -0.77
C THR A 20 7.44 6.32 0.49
N CYS A 21 6.84 5.18 0.86
CA CYS A 21 7.29 4.39 1.99
C CYS A 21 8.73 3.88 1.80
N VAL A 22 9.09 3.43 0.61
CA VAL A 22 10.47 3.05 0.28
C VAL A 22 11.43 4.24 0.40
N ALA A 23 11.07 5.39 -0.19
CA ALA A 23 11.90 6.60 -0.14
C ALA A 23 12.15 7.11 1.29
N LEU A 24 11.20 6.89 2.20
CA LEU A 24 11.25 7.35 3.60
C LEU A 24 11.71 6.27 4.59
N GLY A 25 12.01 5.05 4.14
CA GLY A 25 12.27 3.92 5.04
C GLY A 25 11.09 3.59 5.97
N ALA A 26 9.86 3.89 5.53
CA ALA A 26 8.63 3.61 6.26
C ALA A 26 8.05 2.24 5.88
N ARG A 27 7.36 1.61 6.84
CA ARG A 27 6.68 0.33 6.62
C ARG A 27 5.22 0.56 6.24
N LEU A 28 4.79 -0.04 5.14
CA LEU A 28 3.41 0.02 4.65
C LEU A 28 2.62 -1.22 5.08
N TRP A 29 1.46 -1.01 5.70
CA TRP A 29 0.51 -2.05 6.09
C TRP A 29 -0.78 -1.88 5.28
N LEU A 30 -1.26 -2.97 4.67
CA LEU A 30 -2.54 -3.00 3.95
C LEU A 30 -3.53 -3.85 4.73
N VAL A 31 -4.63 -3.24 5.17
CA VAL A 31 -5.71 -3.96 5.86
C VAL A 31 -6.76 -4.37 4.84
N ARG A 32 -7.10 -5.66 4.82
CA ARG A 32 -8.07 -6.26 3.89
C ARG A 32 -9.53 -5.89 4.24
N PRO A 33 -10.48 -6.06 3.29
CA PRO A 33 -10.29 -6.45 1.88
C PRO A 33 -9.62 -5.36 1.05
N LEU A 34 -8.88 -5.75 0.01
CA LEU A 34 -8.34 -4.83 -0.97
C LEU A 34 -9.32 -4.76 -2.14
N GLY A 35 -9.60 -3.56 -2.66
CA GLY A 35 -10.43 -3.39 -3.86
C GLY A 35 -9.72 -3.77 -5.17
N PHE A 36 -8.50 -4.30 -5.08
CA PHE A 36 -7.67 -4.74 -6.20
C PHE A 36 -6.89 -6.01 -5.84
N GLN A 37 -6.40 -6.71 -6.86
CA GLN A 37 -5.52 -7.88 -6.70
C GLN A 37 -4.08 -7.42 -6.54
N LEU A 38 -3.37 -7.94 -5.54
CA LEU A 38 -1.92 -7.83 -5.48
C LEU A 38 -1.33 -8.89 -6.41
N ASP A 39 -0.69 -8.45 -7.49
CA ASP A 39 0.07 -9.36 -8.34
C ASP A 39 1.36 -9.77 -7.63
N ALA A 40 1.62 -11.07 -7.59
CA ALA A 40 2.75 -11.69 -6.89
C ALA A 40 3.64 -12.43 -7.89
N ARG A 41 3.93 -11.78 -9.02
CA ARG A 41 4.88 -12.31 -9.99
C ARG A 41 6.32 -12.20 -9.48
#